data_AF-A0A143XN68-F1
#
_entry.id   AF-A0A143XN68-F1
#
_cell.length_a   1.000
_cell.length_b   1.000
_cell.length_c   1.000
_cell.angle_alpha   90.00
_cell.angle_beta   90.00
_cell.angle_gamma   90.00
#
_symmetry.space_group_name_H-M   'P 1'
#
loop_
_entity.id
_entity.type
_entity.pdbx_description
1 polymer ?
#
loop_
_entity_poly.entity_id
_entity_poly.type
_entity_poly.pdbx_seq_one_letter_code
_entity_poly.pdbx_strand_id
1 'polypeptide(L)' 'MGKGEIMEDMGMTDLQFKSWLRQIIRRLEEAESEDSKEKTDIKLDELLKDLREDLQG' A
#
# COMPACT_ATOMS: atom_id res chain seq x y z
N MET A 1 13.49 14.74 6.51
CA MET A 1 13.13 14.43 5.13
C MET A 1 11.73 14.93 4.85
N GLY A 2 11.58 15.81 3.85
CA GLY A 2 10.27 16.25 3.38
C GLY A 2 9.63 15.19 2.47
N LYS A 3 8.29 15.18 2.34
CA LYS A 3 7.60 14.26 1.42
C LYS A 3 8.13 14.36 -0.03
N GLY A 4 8.55 15.54 -0.46
CA GLY A 4 9.14 15.76 -1.79
C GLY A 4 10.47 15.01 -2.00
N GLU A 5 11.31 14.98 -0.97
CA GLU A 5 12.63 14.31 -0.99
C GLU A 5 12.48 12.79 -1.17
N ILE A 6 11.48 12.19 -0.50
CA ILE A 6 11.20 10.75 -0.57
C ILE A 6 10.70 10.33 -1.95
N MET A 7 9.91 11.18 -2.61
CA MET A 7 9.38 10.89 -3.95
C MET A 7 10.45 11.00 -5.04
N GLU A 8 11.36 11.98 -4.91
CA GLU A 8 12.51 12.15 -5.80
C GLU A 8 13.46 10.95 -5.72
N ASP A 9 13.75 10.46 -4.51
CA ASP A 9 14.59 9.27 -4.30
C ASP A 9 13.97 7.98 -4.91
N MET A 10 12.63 7.89 -4.93
CA MET A 10 11.90 6.76 -5.53
C MET A 10 11.60 6.94 -7.02
N GLY A 11 12.00 8.05 -7.64
CA GLY A 11 11.71 8.34 -9.05
C GLY A 11 10.21 8.47 -9.37
N MET A 12 9.36 8.75 -8.38
CA MET A 12 7.91 8.86 -8.55
C MET A 12 7.45 10.31 -8.60
N THR A 13 6.53 10.60 -9.51
CA THR A 13 5.79 11.88 -9.47
C THR A 13 4.79 11.89 -8.30
N ASP A 14 4.41 13.09 -7.85
CA ASP A 14 3.37 13.26 -6.83
C ASP A 14 2.03 12.59 -7.20
N LEU A 15 1.68 12.56 -8.49
CA LEU A 15 0.49 11.86 -8.98
C LEU A 15 0.62 10.33 -8.85
N GLN A 16 1.79 9.78 -9.16
CA GLN A 16 2.06 8.34 -9.01
C GLN A 16 2.04 7.93 -7.53
N PHE A 17 2.70 8.71 -6.66
CA PHE A 17 2.68 8.46 -5.22
C PHE A 17 1.27 8.53 -4.63
N LYS A 18 0.48 9.55 -4.99
CA LYS A 18 -0.93 9.65 -4.58
C LYS A 18 -1.77 8.49 -5.09
N SER A 19 -1.53 8.03 -6.32
CA SER A 19 -2.22 6.86 -6.88
C SER A 19 -1.89 5.59 -6.09
N TRP A 20 -0.62 5.38 -5.76
CA TRP A 20 -0.15 4.25 -4.96
C TRP A 20 -0.76 4.27 -3.55
N LEU A 21 -0.75 5.41 -2.86
CA LEU A 21 -1.41 5.55 -1.56
C LEU A 21 -2.91 5.22 -1.61
N ARG A 22 -3.62 5.68 -2.65
CA ARG A 22 -5.06 5.37 -2.82
C ARG A 22 -5.30 3.88 -2.99
N GLN A 23 -4.40 3.15 -3.66
CA GLN A 23 -4.53 1.71 -3.83
C GLN A 23 -4.35 0.98 -2.49
N ILE A 24 -3.37 1.37 -1.69
CA ILE A 24 -3.17 0.81 -0.34
C ILE A 24 -4.40 1.06 0.54
N ILE A 25 -4.92 2.30 0.55
CA ILE A 25 -6.11 2.65 1.34
C ILE A 25 -7.31 1.78 0.96
N ARG A 26 -7.59 1.62 -0.34
CA ARG A 26 -8.70 0.77 -0.80
C ARG A 26 -8.57 -0.68 -0.33
N ARG A 27 -7.36 -1.24 -0.39
CA ARG A 27 -7.11 -2.61 0.08
C ARG A 27 -7.29 -2.77 1.58
N LEU A 28 -6.94 -1.74 2.35
CA LEU A 28 -7.19 -1.70 3.79
C LEU A 28 -8.69 -1.59 4.10
N GLU A 29 -9.42 -0.72 3.40
CA GLU A 29 -10.88 -0.60 3.52
C GLU A 29 -11.58 -1.92 3.16
N GLU A 30 -11.10 -2.61 2.12
CA GLU A 30 -11.60 -3.94 1.74
C GLU A 30 -11.34 -5.00 2.84
N ALA A 31 -10.16 -4.98 3.48
CA ALA A 31 -9.85 -5.88 4.59
C ALA A 31 -10.68 -5.57 5.85
N GLU A 32 -10.92 -4.30 6.13
CA GLU A 32 -11.78 -3.83 7.24
C GLU A 32 -13.25 -4.24 7.01
N SER A 33 -13.69 -4.32 5.76
CA SER A 33 -15.07 -4.70 5.41
C SER A 33 -15.39 -6.19 5.50
N GLU A 34 -14.40 -7.04 5.82
CA GLU A 34 -14.59 -8.49 5.88
C GLU A 34 -15.43 -8.96 7.08
N ASP A 35 -16.20 -10.04 6.87
CA ASP A 35 -17.13 -10.57 7.87
C ASP A 35 -16.45 -11.34 9.02
N SER A 36 -15.15 -11.63 8.88
CA SER A 36 -14.41 -12.40 9.87
C SER A 36 -12.96 -11.95 9.97
N LYS A 37 -12.42 -12.06 11.20
CA LYS A 37 -11.03 -11.77 11.49
C LYS A 37 -10.07 -12.59 10.63
N GLU A 38 -10.38 -13.87 10.38
CA GLU A 38 -9.56 -14.73 9.53
C GLU A 38 -9.44 -14.20 8.10
N LYS A 39 -10.55 -13.73 7.50
CA LYS A 39 -10.52 -13.12 6.16
C LYS A 39 -9.78 -11.79 6.15
N THR A 40 -9.95 -10.95 7.19
CA THR A 40 -9.18 -9.73 7.38
C THR A 40 -7.68 -10.02 7.43
N ASP A 41 -7.27 -10.99 8.26
CA ASP A 41 -5.87 -11.36 8.45
C ASP A 41 -5.25 -11.86 7.12
N ILE A 42 -5.98 -12.69 6.34
CA ILE A 42 -5.54 -13.13 5.00
C ILE A 42 -5.30 -11.93 4.06
N LYS A 43 -6.24 -10.99 3.97
CA LYS A 43 -6.09 -9.81 3.11
C LYS A 43 -4.93 -8.90 3.53
N LEU A 44 -4.70 -8.77 4.83
CA LEU A 44 -3.57 -8.01 5.36
C LEU A 44 -2.24 -8.70 5.03
N ASP A 45 -2.16 -10.02 5.14
CA ASP A 45 -0.97 -10.79 4.77
C ASP A 45 -0.65 -10.66 3.28
N GLU A 46 -1.66 -10.71 2.42
CA GLU A 46 -1.51 -10.46 0.97
C GLU A 46 -0.99 -9.04 0.69
N LEU A 47 -1.58 -8.03 1.32
CA LEU A 47 -1.12 -6.64 1.17
C LEU A 47 0.33 -6.47 1.65
N LEU A 48 0.69 -7.07 2.79
CA LEU A 48 2.06 -7.03 3.31
C LEU A 48 3.04 -7.73 2.38
N LYS A 49 2.64 -8.85 1.77
CA LYS A 49 3.46 -9.57 0.80
C LYS A 49 3.72 -8.70 -0.43
N ASP A 50 2.68 -8.15 -1.04
CA ASP A 50 2.81 -7.32 -2.25
C ASP A 50 3.68 -6.09 -1.99
N LEU A 51 3.47 -5.40 -0.87
CA LEU A 51 4.27 -4.23 -0.50
C LEU A 51 5.75 -4.60 -0.27
N ARG A 52 6.05 -5.81 0.21
CA ARG A 52 7.43 -6.28 0.37
C ARG A 52 8.06 -6.62 -0.98
N GLU A 53 7.31 -7.23 -1.89
CA GLU A 53 7.77 -7.53 -3.25
C GLU A 53 8.04 -6.23 -4.02
N ASP A 54 7.15 -5.24 -3.94
CA ASP A 54 7.31 -3.90 -4.54
C ASP A 54 8.59 -3.19 -4.06
N LEU A 55 9.02 -3.44 -2.82
CA LEU A 55 10.24 -2.86 -2.24
C LEU A 55 11.52 -3.60 -2.61
N GLN A 56 11.44 -4.85 -3.07
CA GLN A 56 12.61 -5.67 -3.41
C GLN A 56 13.10 -5.48 -4.85
N GLY A 57 12.23 -4.99 -5.75
CA GLY A 57 12.55 -4.74 -7.16
C GLY A 57 12.42 -5.97 -8.04
#